data_AF-A0A968Q8K6-F1
#
_entry.id   AF-A0A968Q8K6-F1
#
_cell.length_a   1.000
_cell.length_b   1.000
_cell.length_c   1.000
_cell.angle_alpha   90.00
_cell.angle_beta   90.00
_cell.angle_gamma   90.00
#
_symmetry.space_group_name_H-M   'P 1'
#
loop_
_entity.id
_entity.type
_entity.pdbx_description
1 polymer ?
#
loop_
_entity_poly.entity_id
_entity_poly.type
_entity_poly.pdbx_seq_one_letter_code
_entity_poly.pdbx_strand_id
1 'polypeptide(L)'
;MTLADDPSAAEPLLEATPTPQPLRTAPRWLRRLISQDSNQLTGLGHGVLAGALLLGSFALNGWMLAFASHQERDWLNFATVEKTLEASKAAVANVRATPAERARMVDQFMLIQARTKTHAEVMGLFYKLNFIALGTIGLATGIASISLFFISKAGWERANNALINVFIVSTGLVIFHSNVIFIFKFQDNIKLNGQLYTEYTQLYNSVLSYWAIQPSTPNSPTPAEFILATDQQLAALGKVTLDFDVSRISELSKPLESFTGSPEAPGESLL
;
A
#
# COMPACT_ATOMS: atom_id res chain seq x y z
N MET A 1 -30.99 -37.73 78.17
CA MET A 1 -29.87 -36.83 77.82
C MET A 1 -30.03 -36.51 76.35
N THR A 2 -30.78 -35.45 76.06
CA THR A 2 -31.25 -35.04 74.75
C THR A 2 -30.45 -33.81 74.33
N LEU A 3 -29.55 -33.99 73.36
CA LEU A 3 -28.83 -32.90 72.69
C LEU A 3 -29.73 -32.37 71.58
N ALA A 4 -30.10 -31.09 71.70
CA ALA A 4 -30.86 -30.36 70.69
C ALA A 4 -29.87 -29.69 69.72
N ASP A 5 -30.01 -30.01 68.44
CA ASP A 5 -29.41 -29.27 67.33
C ASP A 5 -30.22 -28.00 67.07
N ASP A 6 -29.55 -26.85 67.06
CA ASP A 6 -30.11 -25.55 66.68
C ASP A 6 -29.41 -25.05 65.40
N PRO A 7 -29.95 -25.31 64.20
CA PRO A 7 -29.42 -24.75 62.97
C PRO A 7 -29.99 -23.33 62.77
N SER A 8 -29.25 -22.34 63.28
CA SER A 8 -29.43 -20.94 62.93
C SER A 8 -29.11 -20.73 61.44
N ALA A 9 -30.16 -20.79 60.61
CA ALA A 9 -30.11 -20.49 59.19
C ALA A 9 -30.04 -18.97 58.99
N ALA A 10 -28.83 -18.45 58.77
CA ALA A 10 -28.64 -17.10 58.26
C ALA A 10 -29.16 -17.03 56.82
N GLU A 11 -30.27 -16.33 56.60
CA GLU A 11 -30.75 -16.01 55.26
C GLU A 11 -29.66 -15.24 54.49
N PRO A 12 -29.26 -15.69 53.28
CA PRO A 12 -28.35 -14.92 52.46
C PRO A 12 -29.07 -13.64 52.03
N LEU A 13 -28.56 -12.49 52.49
CA LEU A 13 -28.94 -11.17 51.99
C LEU A 13 -28.83 -11.19 50.46
N LEU A 14 -29.99 -11.24 49.79
CA LEU A 14 -30.13 -11.02 48.36
C LEU A 14 -29.67 -9.60 48.07
N GLU A 15 -28.38 -9.48 47.75
CA GLU A 15 -27.75 -8.25 47.33
C GLU A 15 -28.47 -7.78 46.06
N ALA A 16 -29.33 -6.76 46.22
CA ALA A 16 -30.16 -6.22 45.17
C ALA A 16 -29.25 -5.80 44.03
N THR A 17 -29.24 -6.60 42.95
CA THR A 17 -28.37 -6.37 41.80
C THR A 17 -28.76 -5.02 41.23
N PRO A 18 -27.89 -4.00 41.26
CA PRO A 18 -28.26 -2.65 40.85
C PRO A 18 -28.74 -2.70 39.40
N THR A 19 -29.98 -2.29 39.18
CA THR A 19 -30.60 -2.31 37.86
C THR A 19 -29.80 -1.36 36.96
N PRO A 20 -29.15 -1.84 35.87
CA PRO A 20 -28.35 -0.97 35.05
C PRO A 20 -29.27 0.05 34.36
N GLN A 21 -29.19 1.33 34.76
CA GLN A 21 -29.86 2.45 34.08
C GLN A 21 -28.90 3.38 33.27
N PRO A 22 -27.99 2.89 32.40
CA PRO A 22 -27.06 3.78 31.72
C PRO A 22 -27.62 4.50 30.46
N LEU A 23 -28.77 4.10 29.90
CA LEU A 23 -29.19 4.59 28.56
C LEU A 23 -30.22 5.73 28.55
N ARG A 24 -30.78 6.16 29.69
CA ARG A 24 -31.84 7.19 29.71
C ARG A 24 -31.38 8.57 29.24
N THR A 25 -30.08 8.86 29.35
CA THR A 25 -29.47 10.15 28.97
C THR A 25 -28.99 10.21 27.52
N ALA A 26 -28.96 9.08 26.80
CA ALA A 26 -28.50 9.06 25.41
C ALA A 26 -29.48 9.81 24.47
N PRO A 27 -28.98 10.50 23.43
CA PRO A 27 -29.85 11.18 22.46
C PRO A 27 -30.75 10.18 21.71
N ARG A 28 -31.95 10.62 21.33
CA ARG A 28 -33.02 9.74 20.78
C ARG A 28 -32.57 8.93 19.56
N TRP A 29 -31.69 9.47 18.72
CA TRP A 29 -31.19 8.78 17.54
C TRP A 29 -30.28 7.59 17.92
N LEU A 30 -29.44 7.73 18.94
CA LEU A 30 -28.52 6.68 19.42
C LEU A 30 -29.30 5.50 20.01
N ARG A 31 -30.42 5.77 20.70
CA ARG A 31 -31.31 4.73 21.24
C ARG A 31 -31.97 3.87 20.17
N ARG A 32 -32.06 4.33 18.91
CA ARG A 32 -32.54 3.50 17.80
C ARG A 32 -31.46 2.54 17.27
N LEU A 33 -30.19 2.84 17.55
CA LEU A 33 -29.04 2.02 17.13
C LEU A 33 -28.70 0.92 18.14
N ILE A 34 -29.17 1.01 19.38
CA ILE A 34 -28.86 0.09 20.48
C ILE A 34 -30.16 -0.54 20.98
N SER A 35 -30.22 -1.87 21.00
CA SER A 35 -31.31 -2.64 21.60
C SER A 35 -31.36 -2.38 23.10
N GLN A 36 -32.53 -2.02 23.63
CA GLN A 36 -32.70 -1.75 25.06
C GLN A 36 -32.59 -3.03 25.91
N ASP A 37 -32.96 -4.18 25.35
CA ASP A 37 -33.06 -5.43 26.09
C ASP A 37 -31.70 -6.13 26.23
N SER A 38 -30.84 -6.01 25.22
CA SER A 38 -29.54 -6.71 25.18
C SER A 38 -28.34 -5.78 25.30
N ASN A 39 -28.54 -4.46 25.25
CA ASN A 39 -27.48 -3.46 25.15
C ASN A 39 -26.54 -3.70 23.94
N GLN A 40 -27.00 -4.44 22.92
CA GLN A 40 -26.29 -4.72 21.68
C GLN A 40 -26.77 -3.77 20.57
N LEU A 41 -25.93 -3.53 19.55
CA LEU A 41 -26.37 -2.77 18.37
C LEU A 41 -27.52 -3.49 17.67
N THR A 42 -28.53 -2.74 17.25
CA THR A 42 -29.59 -3.25 16.35
C THR A 42 -29.01 -3.53 14.96
N GLY A 43 -29.73 -4.24 14.09
CA GLY A 43 -29.30 -4.41 12.69
C GLY A 43 -29.07 -3.06 11.99
N LEU A 44 -29.90 -2.05 12.28
CA LEU A 44 -29.72 -0.68 11.81
C LEU A 44 -28.47 -0.03 12.41
N GLY A 45 -28.20 -0.27 13.70
CA GLY A 45 -26.96 0.11 14.36
C GLY A 45 -25.71 -0.44 13.66
N HIS A 46 -25.73 -1.72 13.30
CA HIS A 46 -24.64 -2.36 12.55
C HIS A 46 -24.47 -1.73 11.17
N GLY A 47 -25.56 -1.48 10.46
CA GLY A 47 -25.53 -0.81 9.15
C GLY A 47 -24.93 0.59 9.21
N VAL A 48 -25.31 1.39 10.21
CA VAL A 48 -24.74 2.73 10.43
C VAL A 48 -23.26 2.67 10.78
N LEU A 49 -22.86 1.75 11.66
CA LEU A 49 -21.45 1.58 12.04
C LEU A 49 -20.60 1.14 10.84
N ALA A 50 -21.06 0.14 10.08
CA ALA A 50 -20.38 -0.33 8.88
C ALA A 50 -20.26 0.77 7.82
N GLY A 51 -21.36 1.51 7.57
CA GLY A 51 -21.35 2.65 6.66
C GLY A 51 -20.39 3.75 7.08
N ALA A 52 -20.34 4.09 8.37
CA ALA A 52 -19.41 5.08 8.91
C ALA A 52 -17.95 4.65 8.76
N LEU A 53 -17.65 3.36 9.04
CA LEU A 53 -16.30 2.80 8.87
C LEU A 53 -15.88 2.78 7.40
N LEU A 54 -16.78 2.40 6.49
CA LEU A 54 -16.52 2.42 5.05
C LEU A 54 -16.27 3.84 4.54
N LEU A 55 -17.14 4.79 4.89
CA LEU A 55 -16.97 6.19 4.51
C LEU A 55 -15.68 6.79 5.08
N GLY A 56 -15.38 6.51 6.35
CA GLY A 56 -14.12 6.92 6.97
C GLY A 56 -12.90 6.33 6.27
N SER A 57 -12.96 5.05 5.90
CA SER A 57 -11.91 4.39 5.12
C SER A 57 -11.73 5.01 3.74
N PHE A 58 -12.82 5.26 3.00
CA PHE A 58 -12.75 5.94 1.69
C PHE A 58 -12.21 7.36 1.80
N ALA A 59 -12.66 8.12 2.80
CA ALA A 59 -12.17 9.48 3.04
C ALA A 59 -10.68 9.48 3.39
N LEU A 60 -10.22 8.55 4.24
CA LEU A 60 -8.81 8.42 4.59
C LEU A 60 -7.98 8.03 3.37
N ASN A 61 -8.41 7.03 2.59
CA ASN A 61 -7.72 6.60 1.37
C ASN A 61 -7.65 7.73 0.33
N GLY A 62 -8.75 8.47 0.14
CA GLY A 62 -8.77 9.64 -0.75
C GLY A 62 -7.84 10.75 -0.27
N TRP A 63 -7.84 11.04 1.03
CA TRP A 63 -6.92 12.01 1.63
C TRP A 63 -5.45 11.57 1.49
N MET A 64 -5.14 10.30 1.78
CA MET A 64 -3.78 9.76 1.62
C MET A 64 -3.32 9.81 0.18
N LEU A 65 -4.19 9.48 -0.78
CA LEU A 65 -3.88 9.58 -2.21
C LEU A 65 -3.62 11.04 -2.62
N ALA A 66 -4.44 11.98 -2.16
CA ALA A 66 -4.27 13.40 -2.44
C ALA A 66 -2.96 13.94 -1.83
N PHE A 67 -2.68 13.58 -0.58
CA PHE A 67 -1.43 13.92 0.12
C PHE A 67 -0.21 13.33 -0.60
N ALA A 68 -0.24 12.04 -0.92
CA ALA A 68 0.85 11.37 -1.62
C ALA A 68 1.06 11.92 -3.04
N SER A 69 -0.01 12.32 -3.74
CA SER A 69 0.06 12.97 -5.06
C SER A 69 0.62 14.40 -4.95
N HIS A 70 0.37 15.10 -3.84
CA HIS A 70 1.00 16.39 -3.60
C HIS A 70 2.50 16.24 -3.33
N GLN A 71 2.88 15.33 -2.43
CA GLN A 71 4.27 14.98 -2.15
C GLN A 71 5.01 14.49 -3.39
N GLU A 72 4.38 13.63 -4.19
CA GLU A 72 4.91 13.17 -5.47
C GLU A 72 5.18 14.35 -6.39
N ARG A 73 4.25 15.29 -6.55
CA ARG A 73 4.48 16.47 -7.40
C ARG A 73 5.63 17.33 -6.89
N ASP A 74 5.75 17.52 -5.59
CA ASP A 74 6.83 18.33 -5.01
C ASP A 74 8.19 17.64 -5.17
N TRP A 75 8.22 16.32 -5.03
CA TRP A 75 9.43 15.50 -5.21
C TRP A 75 9.82 15.35 -6.68
N LEU A 76 8.84 15.08 -7.54
CA LEU A 76 8.96 14.96 -8.99
C LEU A 76 8.94 16.32 -9.69
N ASN A 77 8.98 17.44 -8.97
CA ASN A 77 9.23 18.77 -9.54
C ASN A 77 10.71 18.88 -9.99
N PHE A 78 11.16 17.84 -10.66
CA PHE A 78 12.43 17.75 -11.33
C PHE A 78 12.38 18.76 -12.46
N ALA A 79 13.20 19.79 -12.34
CA ALA A 79 13.36 20.85 -13.32
C ALA A 79 14.05 20.37 -14.62
N THR A 80 13.81 19.11 -15.05
CA THR A 80 14.09 18.72 -16.42
C THR A 80 13.07 19.43 -17.29
N VAL A 81 13.43 20.60 -17.78
CA VAL A 81 12.65 21.32 -18.79
C VAL A 81 12.55 20.41 -20.00
N GLU A 82 11.41 19.76 -20.16
CA GLU A 82 11.11 18.89 -21.29
C GLU A 82 11.37 19.70 -22.56
N LYS A 83 12.35 19.27 -23.35
CA LYS A 83 12.70 19.90 -24.61
C LYS A 83 11.88 19.25 -25.71
N THR A 84 11.17 20.08 -26.45
CA THR A 84 10.45 19.64 -27.64
C THR A 84 11.43 19.11 -28.70
N LEU A 85 10.91 18.31 -29.62
CA LEU A 85 11.68 17.82 -30.77
C LEU A 85 12.33 18.98 -31.53
N GLU A 86 11.59 20.06 -31.78
CA GLU A 86 12.09 21.23 -32.50
C GLU A 86 13.16 22.00 -31.72
N ALA A 87 13.00 22.15 -30.40
CA ALA A 87 14.02 22.74 -29.55
C ALA A 87 15.31 21.88 -29.53
N SER A 88 15.15 20.56 -29.57
CA SER A 88 16.28 19.62 -29.62
C SER A 88 17.00 19.67 -30.97
N LYS A 89 16.26 19.71 -32.09
CA LYS A 89 16.83 19.93 -33.43
C LYS A 89 17.59 21.25 -33.52
N ALA A 90 17.01 22.32 -32.97
CA ALA A 90 17.66 23.64 -32.93
C ALA A 90 18.94 23.63 -32.09
N ALA A 91 18.95 22.94 -30.95
CA ALA A 91 20.14 22.82 -30.09
C ALA A 91 21.29 22.08 -30.79
N VAL A 92 20.97 21.03 -31.56
CA VAL A 92 21.97 20.22 -32.29
C VAL A 92 22.42 20.87 -33.60
N ALA A 93 21.71 21.89 -34.11
CA ALA A 93 22.00 22.52 -35.39
C ALA A 93 23.43 23.12 -35.49
N ASN A 94 23.99 23.52 -34.35
CA ASN A 94 25.34 24.09 -34.28
C ASN A 94 26.45 23.05 -34.06
N VAL A 95 26.09 21.79 -33.76
CA VAL A 95 27.07 20.71 -33.56
C VAL A 95 27.71 20.35 -34.89
N ARG A 96 29.05 20.29 -34.94
CA ARG A 96 29.82 19.89 -36.13
C ARG A 96 29.69 18.38 -36.38
N ALA A 97 28.55 17.96 -36.91
CA ALA A 97 28.19 16.59 -37.23
C ALA A 97 27.42 16.52 -38.56
N THR A 98 27.43 15.36 -39.20
CA THR A 98 26.63 15.09 -40.41
C THR A 98 25.13 15.15 -40.12
N PRO A 99 24.28 15.36 -41.14
CA PRO A 99 22.82 15.37 -40.94
C PRO A 99 22.28 14.08 -40.27
N ALA A 100 22.85 12.92 -40.63
CA ALA A 100 22.48 11.63 -40.06
C ALA A 100 22.85 11.53 -38.57
N GLU A 101 24.05 11.97 -38.20
CA GLU A 101 24.49 12.00 -36.79
C GLU A 101 23.63 12.95 -35.95
N ARG A 102 23.29 14.13 -36.48
CA ARG A 102 22.40 15.07 -35.79
C ARG A 102 21.01 14.48 -35.54
N ALA A 103 20.43 13.81 -36.55
CA ALA A 103 19.16 13.12 -36.40
C ALA A 103 19.25 12.04 -35.30
N ARG A 104 20.31 11.23 -35.32
CA ARG A 104 20.54 10.19 -34.31
C ARG A 104 20.68 10.74 -32.89
N MET A 105 21.42 11.84 -32.72
CA MET A 105 21.56 12.50 -31.42
C MET A 105 20.21 12.99 -30.88
N VAL A 106 19.37 13.56 -31.74
CA VAL A 106 18.02 13.98 -31.36
C VAL A 106 17.16 12.78 -30.96
N ASP A 107 17.20 11.68 -31.72
CA ASP A 107 16.44 10.46 -31.39
C ASP A 107 16.85 9.88 -30.03
N GLN A 108 18.16 9.75 -29.79
CA GLN A 108 18.70 9.30 -28.51
C GLN A 108 18.24 10.20 -27.36
N PHE A 109 18.31 11.52 -27.56
CA PHE A 109 17.90 12.48 -26.55
C PHE A 109 16.40 12.42 -26.23
N MET A 110 15.54 12.29 -27.24
CA MET A 110 14.10 12.10 -27.03
C MET A 110 13.80 10.79 -26.29
N LEU A 111 14.52 9.72 -26.61
CA LEU A 111 14.41 8.45 -25.90
C LEU A 111 14.83 8.59 -24.43
N ILE A 112 15.95 9.28 -24.16
CA ILE A 112 16.42 9.56 -22.79
C ILE A 112 15.34 10.32 -22.02
N GLN A 113 14.78 11.40 -22.58
CA GLN A 113 13.70 12.17 -21.94
C GLN A 113 12.48 11.30 -21.61
N ALA A 114 12.03 10.49 -22.57
CA ALA A 114 10.88 9.60 -22.37
C ALA A 114 11.16 8.57 -21.25
N ARG A 115 12.36 8.00 -21.21
CA ARG A 115 12.76 7.04 -20.16
C ARG A 115 12.87 7.70 -18.79
N THR A 116 13.51 8.86 -18.68
CA THR A 116 13.58 9.65 -17.44
C THR A 116 12.18 9.88 -16.87
N LYS A 117 11.25 10.36 -17.70
CA LYS A 117 9.85 10.59 -17.31
C LYS A 117 9.16 9.31 -16.85
N THR A 118 9.31 8.23 -17.62
CA THR A 118 8.71 6.93 -17.28
C THR A 118 9.19 6.44 -15.91
N HIS A 119 10.49 6.50 -15.62
CA HIS A 119 11.02 6.05 -14.32
C HIS A 119 10.54 6.93 -13.17
N ALA A 120 10.44 8.25 -13.38
CA ALA A 120 9.86 9.17 -12.40
C ALA A 120 8.39 8.82 -12.09
N GLU A 121 7.57 8.60 -13.13
CA GLU A 121 6.16 8.24 -12.99
C GLU A 121 5.96 6.88 -12.32
N VAL A 122 6.75 5.87 -12.69
CA VAL A 122 6.70 4.53 -12.07
C VAL A 122 7.10 4.60 -10.59
N MET A 123 8.18 5.32 -10.28
CA MET A 123 8.62 5.54 -8.91
C MET A 123 7.53 6.25 -8.07
N GLY A 124 6.91 7.29 -8.63
CA GLY A 124 5.81 8.01 -7.99
C GLY A 124 4.57 7.15 -7.77
N LEU A 125 4.21 6.29 -8.74
CA LEU A 125 3.13 5.33 -8.62
C LEU A 125 3.37 4.35 -7.45
N PHE A 126 4.53 3.71 -7.39
CA PHE A 126 4.83 2.77 -6.29
C PHE A 126 4.90 3.47 -4.94
N TYR A 127 5.42 4.70 -4.88
CA TYR A 127 5.42 5.49 -3.66
C TYR A 127 3.99 5.73 -3.14
N LYS A 128 3.07 6.18 -4.01
CA LYS A 128 1.65 6.39 -3.67
C LYS A 128 0.99 5.11 -3.19
N LEU A 129 1.13 4.01 -3.95
CA LEU A 129 0.54 2.72 -3.60
C LEU A 129 1.08 2.19 -2.28
N ASN A 130 2.39 2.33 -2.04
CA ASN A 130 3.01 1.93 -0.78
C ASN A 130 2.50 2.74 0.40
N PHE A 131 2.36 4.05 0.25
CA PHE A 131 1.83 4.92 1.30
C PHE A 131 0.38 4.56 1.66
N ILE A 132 -0.47 4.35 0.65
CA ILE A 132 -1.86 3.93 0.84
C ILE A 132 -1.95 2.57 1.52
N ALA A 133 -1.12 1.60 1.09
CA ALA A 133 -1.10 0.27 1.68
C ALA A 133 -0.66 0.31 3.15
N LEU A 134 0.41 1.03 3.48
CA LEU A 134 0.89 1.19 4.86
C LEU A 134 -0.14 1.90 5.75
N GLY A 135 -0.79 2.95 5.24
CA GLY A 135 -1.86 3.64 5.97
C GLY A 135 -3.05 2.73 6.25
N THR A 136 -3.45 1.91 5.27
CA THR A 136 -4.52 0.92 5.43
C THR A 136 -4.14 -0.16 6.43
N ILE A 137 -2.91 -0.66 6.39
CA ILE A 137 -2.38 -1.63 7.37
C ILE A 137 -2.41 -1.02 8.78
N GLY A 138 -1.93 0.22 8.95
CA GLY A 138 -1.93 0.90 10.24
C GLY A 138 -3.34 1.06 10.82
N LEU A 139 -4.29 1.52 10.01
CA LEU A 139 -5.69 1.65 10.42
C LEU A 139 -6.30 0.29 10.79
N ALA A 140 -6.16 -0.71 9.92
CA ALA A 140 -6.74 -2.03 10.13
C ALA A 140 -6.13 -2.73 11.36
N THR A 141 -4.82 -2.56 11.59
CA THR A 141 -4.15 -3.05 12.81
C THR A 141 -4.72 -2.38 14.04
N GLY A 142 -4.90 -1.06 14.05
CA GLY A 142 -5.51 -0.35 15.17
C GLY A 142 -6.92 -0.84 15.49
N ILE A 143 -7.77 -1.01 14.47
CA ILE A 143 -9.13 -1.54 14.63
C ILE A 143 -9.10 -2.98 15.16
N ALA A 144 -8.22 -3.83 14.62
CA ALA A 144 -8.06 -5.21 15.06
C ALA A 144 -7.60 -5.29 16.52
N SER A 145 -6.61 -4.48 16.93
CA SER A 145 -6.11 -4.46 18.31
C SER A 145 -7.17 -4.01 19.32
N ILE A 146 -7.94 -2.97 19.00
CA ILE A 146 -9.05 -2.49 19.85
C ILE A 146 -10.12 -3.59 19.97
N SER A 147 -10.48 -4.21 18.84
CA SER A 147 -11.49 -5.27 18.82
C SER A 147 -11.04 -6.47 19.65
N LEU A 148 -9.78 -6.90 19.48
CA LEU A 148 -9.18 -7.98 20.25
C LEU A 148 -9.18 -7.69 21.75
N PHE A 149 -8.82 -6.46 22.17
CA PHE A 149 -8.86 -6.07 23.59
C PHE A 149 -10.24 -6.28 24.21
N PHE A 150 -11.30 -5.83 23.54
CA PHE A 150 -12.68 -6.00 24.02
C PHE A 150 -13.13 -7.47 24.00
N ILE A 151 -12.75 -8.23 22.96
CA ILE A 151 -13.01 -9.68 22.88
C ILE A 151 -12.32 -10.40 24.04
N SER A 152 -11.04 -10.11 24.31
CA SER A 152 -10.27 -10.71 25.40
C SER A 152 -10.88 -10.41 26.77
N LYS A 153 -11.41 -9.20 26.98
CA LYS A 153 -12.07 -8.82 28.24
C LYS A 153 -13.41 -9.54 28.43
N ALA A 154 -14.21 -9.70 27.38
CA ALA A 154 -15.51 -10.36 27.45
C ALA A 154 -15.39 -11.90 27.46
N GLY A 155 -14.33 -12.43 26.84
CA GLY A 155 -14.20 -13.83 26.46
C GLY A 155 -14.81 -14.07 25.07
N TRP A 156 -14.19 -14.95 24.27
CA TRP A 156 -14.58 -15.22 22.89
C TRP A 156 -16.04 -15.71 22.74
N GLU A 157 -16.52 -16.52 23.67
CA GLU A 157 -17.89 -17.07 23.65
C GLU A 157 -18.97 -16.02 23.96
N ARG A 158 -18.62 -14.98 24.71
CA ARG A 158 -19.54 -13.94 25.18
C ARG A 158 -19.39 -12.62 24.42
N ALA A 159 -18.33 -12.50 23.63
CA ALA A 159 -18.08 -11.32 22.82
C ALA A 159 -19.15 -11.16 21.75
N ASN A 160 -19.43 -9.91 21.39
CA ASN A 160 -20.39 -9.63 20.33
C ASN A 160 -19.85 -10.17 18.98
N ASN A 161 -20.64 -11.00 18.30
CA ASN A 161 -20.28 -11.57 16.99
C ASN A 161 -19.87 -10.51 15.95
N ALA A 162 -20.45 -9.31 16.00
CA ALA A 162 -20.06 -8.22 15.11
C ALA A 162 -18.64 -7.71 15.39
N LEU A 163 -18.23 -7.66 16.66
CA LEU A 163 -16.88 -7.29 17.06
C LEU A 163 -15.86 -8.33 16.59
N ILE A 164 -16.22 -9.62 16.70
CA ILE A 164 -15.42 -10.73 16.17
C ILE A 164 -15.27 -10.60 14.65
N ASN A 165 -16.35 -10.33 13.92
CA ASN A 165 -16.30 -10.14 12.48
C ASN A 165 -15.42 -8.95 12.08
N VAL A 166 -15.54 -7.81 12.76
CA VAL A 166 -14.67 -6.64 12.54
C VAL A 166 -13.20 -6.99 12.76
N PHE A 167 -12.90 -7.75 13.82
CA PHE A 167 -11.54 -8.24 14.10
C PHE A 167 -11.01 -9.12 12.96
N ILE A 168 -11.79 -10.11 12.52
CA ILE A 168 -11.39 -11.05 11.44
C ILE A 168 -11.16 -10.30 10.14
N VAL A 169 -12.09 -9.44 9.73
CA VAL A 169 -11.98 -8.67 8.48
C VAL A 169 -10.78 -7.73 8.52
N SER A 170 -10.56 -7.03 9.63
CA SER A 170 -9.42 -6.11 9.78
C SER A 170 -8.09 -6.86 9.72
N THR A 171 -8.00 -8.03 10.35
CA THR A 171 -6.82 -8.90 10.27
C THR A 171 -6.58 -9.39 8.83
N GLY A 172 -7.64 -9.78 8.12
CA GLY A 172 -7.56 -10.14 6.71
C GLY A 172 -7.05 -9.00 5.83
N LEU A 173 -7.49 -7.76 6.08
CA LEU A 173 -7.00 -6.57 5.37
C LEU A 173 -5.52 -6.31 5.62
N VAL A 174 -5.05 -6.48 6.86
CA VAL A 174 -3.62 -6.36 7.20
C VAL A 174 -2.81 -7.39 6.43
N ILE A 175 -3.22 -8.66 6.45
CA ILE A 175 -2.55 -9.74 5.73
C ILE A 175 -2.54 -9.46 4.23
N PHE A 176 -3.68 -9.08 3.65
CA PHE A 176 -3.81 -8.79 2.23
C PHE A 176 -2.87 -7.67 1.78
N HIS A 177 -2.93 -6.50 2.42
CA HIS A 177 -2.11 -5.35 2.02
C HIS A 177 -0.61 -5.59 2.28
N SER A 178 -0.26 -6.32 3.35
CA SER A 178 1.13 -6.69 3.59
C SER A 178 1.67 -7.56 2.46
N ASN A 179 0.88 -8.56 2.03
CA ASN A 179 1.26 -9.41 0.90
C ASN A 179 1.35 -8.64 -0.42
N VAL A 180 0.44 -7.69 -0.67
CA VAL A 180 0.52 -6.81 -1.85
C VAL A 180 1.86 -6.06 -1.87
N ILE A 181 2.27 -5.45 -0.75
CA ILE A 181 3.56 -4.74 -0.67
C ILE A 181 4.73 -5.67 -1.02
N PHE A 182 4.71 -6.91 -0.53
CA PHE A 182 5.79 -7.88 -0.78
C PHE A 182 5.78 -8.45 -2.20
N ILE A 183 4.62 -8.86 -2.72
CA ILE A 183 4.49 -9.42 -4.08
C ILE A 183 4.96 -8.41 -5.12
N PHE A 184 4.53 -7.16 -4.98
CA PHE A 184 4.89 -6.09 -5.90
C PHE A 184 6.18 -5.37 -5.50
N LYS A 185 6.92 -5.87 -4.51
CA LYS A 185 8.22 -5.36 -4.04
C LYS A 185 8.31 -3.84 -4.06
N PHE A 186 7.34 -3.16 -3.45
CA PHE A 186 7.16 -1.72 -3.63
C PHE A 186 8.44 -0.91 -3.36
N GLN A 187 9.18 -1.24 -2.29
CA GLN A 187 10.44 -0.57 -1.93
C GLN A 187 11.54 -0.79 -2.98
N ASP A 188 11.68 -2.02 -3.50
CA ASP A 188 12.69 -2.33 -4.51
C ASP A 188 12.37 -1.62 -5.82
N ASN A 189 11.10 -1.59 -6.21
CA ASN A 189 10.66 -0.87 -7.41
C ASN A 189 10.86 0.66 -7.28
N ILE A 190 10.59 1.25 -6.13
CA ILE A 190 10.91 2.67 -5.86
C ILE A 190 12.41 2.91 -5.98
N LYS A 191 13.23 2.08 -5.31
CA LYS A 191 14.69 2.22 -5.31
C LYS A 191 15.29 2.04 -6.71
N LEU A 192 14.89 1.01 -7.43
CA LEU A 192 15.37 0.70 -8.77
C LEU A 192 15.00 1.82 -9.75
N ASN A 193 13.75 2.28 -9.76
CA ASN A 193 13.33 3.35 -10.65
C ASN A 193 13.95 4.70 -10.26
N GLY A 194 14.20 4.97 -8.98
CA GLY A 194 14.95 6.15 -8.54
C GLY A 194 16.42 6.14 -8.99
N GLN A 195 17.06 4.97 -8.94
CA GLN A 195 18.41 4.79 -9.49
C GLN A 195 18.43 5.01 -11.00
N LEU A 196 17.55 4.34 -11.75
CA LEU A 196 17.45 4.50 -13.20
C LEU A 196 17.13 5.95 -13.59
N TYR A 197 16.19 6.59 -12.91
CA TYR A 197 15.89 8.01 -13.09
C TYR A 197 17.15 8.89 -12.96
N THR A 198 17.97 8.62 -11.93
CA THR A 198 19.22 9.37 -11.70
C THR A 198 20.22 9.14 -12.83
N GLU A 199 20.43 7.89 -13.24
CA GLU A 199 21.33 7.52 -14.34
C GLU A 199 20.90 8.16 -15.67
N TYR A 200 19.60 8.08 -16.04
CA TYR A 200 19.08 8.74 -17.24
C TYR A 200 19.17 10.26 -17.16
N THR A 201 19.04 10.85 -15.97
CA THR A 201 19.24 12.30 -15.77
C THR A 201 20.70 12.71 -15.96
N GLN A 202 21.65 11.89 -15.51
CA GLN A 202 23.08 12.11 -15.77
C GLN A 202 23.40 12.01 -17.26
N LEU A 203 22.85 11.00 -17.95
CA LEU A 203 22.98 10.85 -19.40
C LEU A 203 22.34 12.03 -20.16
N TYR A 204 21.16 12.47 -19.74
CA TYR A 204 20.49 13.66 -20.27
C TYR A 204 21.39 14.91 -20.18
N ASN A 205 21.96 15.15 -18.99
CA ASN A 205 22.87 16.28 -18.77
C ASN A 205 24.16 16.14 -19.58
N SER A 206 24.71 14.92 -19.72
CA SER A 206 25.88 14.65 -20.55
C SER A 206 25.64 15.02 -22.02
N VAL A 207 24.49 14.63 -22.58
CA VAL A 207 24.09 15.01 -23.94
C VAL A 207 23.96 16.52 -24.10
N LEU A 208 23.30 17.20 -23.15
CA LEU A 208 23.20 18.66 -23.19
C LEU A 208 24.56 19.36 -23.07
N SER A 209 25.44 18.87 -22.20
CA SER A 209 26.80 19.39 -22.06
C SER A 209 27.60 19.20 -23.35
N TYR A 210 27.47 18.04 -24.00
CA TYR A 210 28.12 17.78 -25.29
C TYR A 210 27.63 18.76 -26.37
N TRP A 211 26.32 18.98 -26.48
CA TRP A 211 25.75 19.94 -27.43
C TRP A 211 26.16 21.40 -27.15
N ALA A 212 26.31 21.76 -25.87
CA ALA A 212 26.67 23.11 -25.46
C ALA A 212 28.17 23.43 -25.68
N ILE A 213 29.06 22.52 -25.28
CA ILE A 213 30.51 22.73 -25.34
C ILE A 213 31.03 22.50 -26.76
N GLN A 214 30.38 21.60 -27.51
CA GLN A 214 30.84 21.06 -28.79
C GLN A 214 32.26 20.44 -28.68
N PRO A 215 32.78 19.72 -29.68
CA PRO A 215 34.18 19.31 -29.67
C PRO A 215 35.07 20.54 -29.86
N SER A 216 35.32 21.27 -28.78
CA SER A 216 36.09 22.51 -28.74
C SER A 216 37.53 22.27 -28.24
N THR A 217 37.83 21.06 -27.75
CA THR A 217 39.19 20.64 -27.38
C THR A 217 39.67 19.44 -28.23
N PRO A 218 40.98 19.30 -28.47
CA PRO A 218 41.55 18.18 -29.24
C PRO A 218 41.23 16.78 -28.69
N ASN A 219 40.88 16.68 -27.40
CA ASN A 219 40.55 15.42 -26.72
C ASN A 219 39.04 15.18 -26.59
N SER A 220 38.21 16.04 -27.22
CA SER A 220 36.76 15.87 -27.19
C SER A 220 36.33 14.70 -28.10
N PRO A 221 35.35 13.87 -27.68
CA PRO A 221 34.85 12.80 -28.52
C PRO A 221 34.21 13.36 -29.79
N THR A 222 34.48 12.70 -30.91
CA THR A 222 33.79 12.98 -32.17
C THR A 222 32.29 12.69 -32.05
N PRO A 223 31.44 13.28 -32.91
CA PRO A 223 30.01 12.97 -32.93
C PRO A 223 29.69 11.48 -32.98
N ALA A 224 30.39 10.72 -33.83
CA ALA A 224 30.23 9.28 -33.96
C ALA A 224 30.61 8.53 -32.66
N GLU A 225 31.74 8.88 -32.04
CA GLU A 225 32.16 8.29 -30.76
C GLU A 225 31.17 8.60 -29.64
N PHE A 226 30.66 9.83 -29.59
CA PHE A 226 29.67 10.24 -28.60
C PHE A 226 28.33 9.51 -28.79
N ILE A 227 27.86 9.37 -30.03
CA ILE A 227 26.65 8.60 -30.37
C ILE A 227 26.81 7.15 -29.91
N LEU A 228 27.95 6.52 -30.23
CA LEU A 228 28.24 5.14 -29.85
C LEU A 228 28.27 4.97 -28.33
N ALA A 229 28.95 5.88 -27.61
CA ALA A 229 28.99 5.86 -26.15
C ALA A 229 27.60 6.02 -25.53
N THR A 230 26.77 6.90 -26.10
CA THR A 230 25.38 7.11 -25.68
C THR A 230 24.54 5.85 -25.92
N ASP A 231 24.68 5.20 -27.07
CA ASP A 231 23.99 3.93 -27.38
C ASP A 231 24.39 2.82 -26.42
N GLN A 232 25.69 2.72 -26.05
CA GLN A 232 26.16 1.74 -25.07
C GLN A 232 25.57 1.98 -23.68
N GLN A 233 25.48 3.24 -23.24
CA GLN A 233 24.85 3.57 -21.96
C GLN A 233 23.35 3.28 -21.99
N LEU A 234 22.65 3.65 -23.06
CA LEU A 234 21.23 3.32 -23.25
C LEU A 234 20.98 1.80 -23.21
N ALA A 235 21.85 1.02 -23.85
CA ALA A 235 21.78 -0.45 -23.82
C ALA A 235 22.00 -0.99 -22.40
N ALA A 236 22.96 -0.44 -21.65
CA ALA A 236 23.24 -0.85 -20.26
C ALA A 236 22.09 -0.51 -19.30
N LEU A 237 21.41 0.63 -19.53
CA LEU A 237 20.27 1.10 -18.73
C LEU A 237 18.92 0.48 -19.14
N GLY A 238 18.85 -0.24 -20.25
CA GLY A 238 17.63 -0.83 -20.82
C GLY A 238 17.01 -2.00 -20.04
N LYS A 239 17.15 -2.01 -18.71
CA LYS A 239 16.60 -3.05 -17.83
C LYS A 239 15.09 -2.86 -17.59
N VAL A 240 14.38 -3.96 -17.41
CA VAL A 240 12.94 -3.99 -17.10
C VAL A 240 12.68 -3.32 -15.74
N THR A 241 11.64 -2.50 -15.68
CA THR A 241 11.35 -1.52 -14.60
C THR A 241 10.49 -2.03 -13.47
N LEU A 242 9.98 -3.25 -13.59
CA LEU A 242 8.98 -3.81 -12.68
C LEU A 242 9.44 -5.19 -12.24
N ASP A 243 9.78 -5.31 -10.97
CA ASP A 243 10.05 -6.58 -10.31
C ASP A 243 8.80 -7.07 -9.59
N PHE A 244 8.51 -8.36 -9.73
CA PHE A 244 7.38 -9.04 -9.12
C PHE A 244 7.85 -10.37 -8.53
N ASP A 245 7.49 -10.64 -7.28
CA ASP A 245 7.78 -11.93 -6.65
C ASP A 245 6.66 -12.93 -6.93
N VAL A 246 6.74 -13.63 -8.07
CA VAL A 246 5.74 -14.63 -8.47
C VAL A 246 5.73 -15.84 -7.51
N SER A 247 6.84 -16.11 -6.82
CA SER A 247 6.94 -17.26 -5.91
C SER A 247 5.99 -17.13 -4.72
N ARG A 248 5.73 -15.90 -4.27
CA ARG A 248 4.81 -15.56 -3.17
C ARG A 248 3.35 -15.90 -3.49
N ILE A 249 2.96 -15.88 -4.77
CA ILE A 249 1.61 -16.24 -5.19
C ILE A 249 1.34 -17.73 -4.93
N SER A 250 2.34 -18.59 -5.20
CA SER A 250 2.25 -20.02 -4.91
C SER A 250 2.25 -20.32 -3.41
N GLU A 251 2.92 -19.51 -2.58
CA GLU A 251 2.90 -19.69 -1.13
C GLU A 251 1.54 -19.36 -0.51
N LEU A 252 0.80 -18.41 -1.10
CA LEU A 252 -0.55 -18.04 -0.66
C LEU A 252 -1.60 -19.14 -0.91
N SER A 253 -1.39 -20.05 -1.87
CA SER A 253 -2.34 -21.15 -2.14
C SER A 253 -2.19 -22.33 -1.18
N LYS A 254 -1.00 -22.54 -0.60
CA LYS A 254 -0.70 -23.71 0.25
C LYS A 254 -1.63 -23.85 1.47
N PRO A 255 -1.98 -22.79 2.23
CA PRO A 255 -2.91 -22.92 3.35
C PRO A 255 -4.33 -23.30 2.91
N LEU A 256 -4.80 -22.81 1.75
CA LEU A 256 -6.11 -23.16 1.19
C LEU A 256 -6.16 -24.63 0.74
N GLU A 257 -5.08 -25.13 0.15
CA GLU A 257 -4.95 -26.54 -0.24
C GLU A 257 -4.99 -27.47 0.98
N SER A 258 -4.32 -27.08 2.08
CA SER A 258 -4.36 -27.82 3.34
C SER A 258 -5.73 -27.86 4.01
N PHE A 259 -6.57 -26.83 3.78
CA PHE A 259 -7.95 -26.78 4.28
C PHE A 259 -8.92 -27.65 3.46
N THR A 260 -8.61 -27.91 2.19
CA THR A 260 -9.40 -28.80 1.32
C THR A 260 -8.98 -30.26 1.41
N GLY A 261 -8.02 -30.60 2.27
CA GLY A 261 -7.69 -31.99 2.57
C GLY A 261 -8.95 -32.74 2.97
N SER A 262 -9.37 -33.69 2.12
CA SER A 262 -10.54 -34.54 2.35
C SER A 262 -10.54 -35.03 3.80
N PRO A 263 -11.70 -35.04 4.48
CA PRO A 263 -11.79 -35.72 5.77
C PRO A 263 -11.30 -37.15 5.54
N GLU A 264 -10.18 -37.50 6.18
CA GLU A 264 -9.71 -38.88 6.25
C GLU A 264 -10.90 -39.68 6.74
N ALA A 265 -11.50 -40.47 5.85
CA ALA A 265 -12.58 -41.37 6.21
C ALA A 265 -12.01 -42.24 7.34
N PRO A 266 -12.66 -42.29 8.52
CA PRO A 266 -12.16 -43.09 9.63
C PRO A 266 -11.99 -44.51 9.10
N GLY A 267 -10.75 -44.97 9.07
CA GLY A 267 -10.41 -46.28 8.54
C GLY A 267 -11.31 -47.31 9.18
N GLU A 268 -12.12 -47.98 8.37
CA GLU A 268 -12.77 -49.22 8.78
C GLU A 268 -11.67 -50.19 9.18
N SER A 269 -11.46 -50.33 10.48
CA SER A 269 -10.72 -51.44 11.06
C SER A 269 -11.56 -52.70 10.82
N LEU A 270 -11.41 -53.31 9.66
CA LEU A 270 -11.84 -54.68 9.43
C LEU A 270 -10.81 -55.61 10.07
N LEU A 271 -11.26 -56.22 11.17
CA LEU A 271 -10.99 -57.57 11.69
C LEU A 271 -9.71 -58.28 11.21
#